data_AF-A0A926MHZ0-F1
#
_entry.id   AF-A0A926MHZ0-F1
#
_cell.length_a   1.000
_cell.length_b   1.000
_cell.length_c   1.000
_cell.angle_alpha   90.00
_cell.angle_beta   90.00
_cell.angle_gamma   90.00
#
_symmetry.space_group_name_H-M   'P 1'
#
loop_
_entity.id
_entity.type
_entity.pdbx_description
1 polymer ?
#
loop_
_entity_poly.entity_id
_entity_poly.type
_entity_poly.pdbx_seq_one_letter_code
_entity_poly.pdbx_strand_id
1 'polypeptide(L)'
;SMQSAFENQKKNNTDEFLVEKKSPLVMPPDFDELPIPKEIENKKNINENEFKTLITQDNQEIKSNEKDINKNFEELLLDKIKKN
;
A
#
# COMPACT_ATOMS: atom_id res chain seq x y z
N SER A 1 -32.23 26.16 57.27
CA SER A 1 -31.44 27.10 58.08
C SER A 1 -30.47 27.83 57.16
N MET A 2 -30.02 29.06 57.48
CA MET A 2 -29.00 29.78 56.68
C MET A 2 -27.67 29.01 56.59
N GLN A 3 -27.42 28.09 57.54
CA GLN A 3 -26.26 27.22 57.61
C GLN A 3 -26.02 26.40 56.32
N SER A 4 -27.08 25.80 55.76
CA SER A 4 -26.99 24.88 54.62
C SER A 4 -26.74 25.57 53.28
N ALA A 5 -26.87 26.90 53.20
CA ALA A 5 -26.57 27.69 52.01
C ALA A 5 -25.07 28.02 51.87
N PHE A 6 -24.31 27.92 52.96
CA PHE A 6 -22.85 28.05 52.97
C PHE A 6 -22.13 26.70 52.92
N GLU A 7 -22.87 25.60 53.03
CA GLU A 7 -22.35 24.25 52.82
C GLU A 7 -22.18 24.01 51.31
N ASN A 8 -20.93 24.04 50.86
CA ASN A 8 -20.57 23.64 49.50
C ASN A 8 -20.80 22.13 49.37
N GLN A 9 -22.02 21.72 49.00
CA GLN A 9 -22.34 20.34 48.71
C GLN A 9 -21.56 19.93 47.46
N LYS A 10 -20.38 19.34 47.66
CA LYS A 10 -19.57 18.79 46.57
C LYS A 10 -20.42 17.74 45.86
N LYS A 11 -20.94 18.09 44.69
CA LYS A 11 -21.63 17.15 43.81
C LYS A 11 -20.58 16.16 43.33
N ASN A 12 -20.78 14.88 43.61
CA ASN A 12 -19.93 13.79 43.13
C ASN A 12 -20.15 13.59 41.61
N ASN A 13 -19.77 14.57 40.80
CA ASN A 13 -19.64 14.40 39.36
C ASN A 13 -18.19 14.03 39.09
N THR A 14 -17.88 12.74 39.18
CA THR A 14 -16.56 12.18 38.89
C THR A 14 -16.50 11.83 37.41
N ASP A 15 -16.23 12.83 36.56
CA ASP A 15 -15.84 12.56 35.17
C ASP A 15 -14.36 12.18 35.18
N GLU A 16 -14.10 10.90 35.46
CA GLU A 16 -12.77 10.32 35.58
C GLU A 16 -12.48 9.43 34.38
N PHE A 17 -11.31 9.60 33.78
CA PHE A 17 -10.86 8.79 32.66
C PHE A 17 -9.70 7.91 33.11
N LEU A 18 -9.74 6.63 32.74
CA LEU A 18 -8.64 5.71 32.97
C LEU A 18 -7.42 6.14 32.14
N VAL A 19 -6.35 6.54 32.81
CA VAL A 19 -5.08 6.88 32.16
C VAL A 19 -4.11 5.73 32.35
N GLU A 20 -3.94 4.92 31.31
CA GLU A 20 -2.92 3.87 31.29
C GLU A 20 -1.54 4.46 31.00
N LYS A 21 -0.57 4.11 31.86
CA LYS A 21 0.83 4.47 31.63
C LYS A 21 1.39 3.59 30.53
N LYS A 22 1.77 4.20 29.42
CA LYS A 22 2.53 3.51 28.36
C LYS A 22 3.90 3.12 28.89
N SER A 23 4.37 1.94 28.49
CA SER A 23 5.75 1.53 28.71
C SER A 23 6.72 2.56 28.11
N PRO A 24 7.90 2.75 28.71
CA PRO A 24 8.93 3.58 28.11
C PRO A 24 9.27 3.05 26.71
N LEU A 25 9.62 3.96 25.80
CA LEU A 25 10.13 3.58 24.48
C LEU A 25 11.47 2.87 24.67
N VAL A 26 11.60 1.69 24.07
CA VAL A 26 12.85 0.92 24.06
C VAL A 26 13.27 0.66 22.61
N MET A 27 14.57 0.69 22.38
CA MET A 27 15.13 0.41 21.07
C MET A 27 15.05 -1.10 20.79
N PRO A 28 14.66 -1.53 19.58
CA PRO A 28 14.74 -2.93 19.20
C PRO A 28 16.17 -3.47 19.38
N PRO A 29 16.33 -4.74 19.79
CA PRO A 29 17.65 -5.34 20.01
C PRO A 29 18.51 -5.38 18.73
N ASP A 30 17.86 -5.32 17.57
CA ASP A 30 18.40 -5.41 16.21
C ASP A 30 18.34 -4.07 15.46
N PHE A 31 18.24 -2.93 16.16
CA PHE A 31 18.12 -1.60 15.54
C PHE A 31 19.25 -1.26 14.57
N ASP A 32 20.47 -1.71 14.86
CA ASP A 32 21.65 -1.48 14.02
C ASP A 32 21.81 -2.54 12.91
N GLU A 33 20.97 -3.58 12.90
CA GLU A 33 21.05 -4.66 11.93
C GLU A 33 20.20 -4.35 10.68
N LEU A 34 20.81 -4.55 9.50
CA LEU A 34 20.09 -4.46 8.23
C LEU A 34 19.56 -5.85 7.84
N PRO A 35 18.34 -5.94 7.26
CA PRO A 35 17.83 -7.19 6.76
C PRO A 35 18.75 -7.73 5.65
N ILE A 36 18.98 -9.03 5.66
CA ILE A 36 19.76 -9.69 4.62
C ILE A 36 18.98 -9.57 3.30
N PRO A 37 19.60 -9.08 2.21
CA PRO A 37 18.99 -9.10 0.89
C PRO A 37 18.56 -10.53 0.57
N LYS A 38 17.31 -10.73 0.17
CA LYS A 38 16.90 -12.04 -0.33
C LYS A 38 17.82 -12.38 -1.49
N GLU A 39 18.52 -13.51 -1.40
CA GLU A 39 19.05 -14.14 -2.60
C GLU A 39 17.85 -14.35 -3.50
N ILE A 40 17.88 -13.71 -4.66
CA ILE A 40 17.03 -14.16 -5.76
C ILE A 40 17.53 -15.58 -5.97
N GLU A 41 16.77 -16.57 -5.49
CA GLU A 41 16.90 -17.92 -6.00
C GLU A 41 16.81 -17.73 -7.50
N ASN A 42 17.97 -17.77 -8.16
CA ASN A 42 18.05 -17.84 -9.60
C ASN A 42 17.45 -19.20 -9.90
N LYS A 43 16.12 -19.25 -10.00
CA LYS A 43 15.38 -20.37 -10.56
C LYS A 43 15.95 -20.50 -11.96
N LYS A 44 16.99 -21.33 -12.10
CA LYS A 44 17.59 -21.76 -13.36
C LYS A 44 16.59 -22.66 -14.09
N ASN A 45 15.42 -22.11 -14.38
CA ASN A 45 14.38 -22.65 -15.23
C ASN A 45 13.85 -21.51 -16.12
N ILE A 46 14.66 -20.49 -16.40
CA ILE A 46 14.42 -19.68 -17.59
C ILE A 46 14.88 -20.57 -18.74
N ASN A 47 13.90 -21.14 -19.45
CA ASN A 47 14.16 -21.79 -20.72
C ASN A 47 14.84 -20.74 -21.61
N GLU A 48 16.17 -20.74 -21.70
CA GLU A 48 16.92 -19.78 -22.53
C GLU A 48 16.39 -19.77 -23.98
N ASN A 49 15.84 -20.89 -24.41
CA ASN A 49 15.18 -21.05 -25.69
C ASN A 49 13.94 -20.15 -25.85
N GLU A 50 13.14 -19.95 -24.80
CA GLU A 50 11.94 -19.09 -24.83
C GLU A 50 12.33 -17.61 -24.97
N PHE A 51 13.35 -17.17 -24.22
CA PHE A 51 13.88 -15.81 -24.35
C PHE A 51 14.54 -15.57 -25.72
N LYS A 52 15.29 -16.55 -26.23
CA LYS A 52 15.85 -16.50 -27.59
C LYS A 52 14.74 -16.40 -28.63
N THR A 53 13.67 -17.20 -28.52
CA THR A 53 12.55 -17.13 -29.46
C THR A 53 11.89 -15.75 -29.46
N LEU A 54 11.70 -15.12 -28.30
CA LEU A 54 11.13 -13.78 -28.19
C LEU A 54 12.00 -12.69 -28.84
N ILE A 55 13.33 -12.82 -28.76
CA ILE A 55 14.28 -11.86 -29.37
C ILE A 55 14.41 -12.10 -30.88
N THR A 56 14.44 -13.36 -31.31
CA THR A 56 14.66 -13.70 -32.73
C THR A 56 13.40 -13.64 -33.56
N GLN A 57 12.22 -13.49 -32.94
CA GLN A 57 10.96 -13.33 -33.63
C GLN A 57 10.78 -11.87 -34.11
N ASP A 58 11.72 -11.41 -34.92
CA ASP A 58 11.52 -10.23 -35.75
C ASP A 58 10.68 -10.64 -36.96
N ASN A 59 9.57 -9.92 -37.15
CA ASN A 59 8.61 -9.98 -38.26
C ASN A 59 7.46 -10.99 -38.16
N GLN A 60 6.72 -10.95 -37.05
CA GLN A 60 5.28 -10.86 -37.27
C GLN A 60 4.95 -9.38 -37.24
N GLU A 61 4.51 -8.85 -38.38
CA GLU A 61 3.85 -7.56 -38.44
C GLU A 61 2.94 -7.45 -37.22
N ILE A 62 3.31 -6.59 -36.27
CA ILE A 62 2.32 -6.08 -35.34
C ILE A 62 1.34 -5.41 -36.29
N LYS A 63 0.21 -6.07 -36.55
CA LYS A 63 -0.97 -5.39 -37.07
C LYS A 63 -1.37 -4.42 -35.98
N SER A 64 -0.62 -3.33 -35.85
CA SER A 64 -1.12 -2.11 -35.27
C SER A 64 -2.33 -1.83 -36.13
N ASN A 65 -3.52 -2.04 -35.58
CA ASN A 65 -4.71 -1.52 -36.21
C ASN A 65 -4.40 -0.04 -36.44
N GLU A 66 -4.24 0.37 -37.70
CA GLU A 66 -3.87 1.76 -38.06
C GLU A 66 -4.83 2.78 -37.41
N LYS A 67 -6.00 2.32 -36.97
CA LYS A 67 -7.02 3.06 -36.24
C LYS A 67 -6.60 3.57 -34.86
N ASP A 68 -5.62 2.97 -34.19
CA ASP A 68 -5.27 3.34 -32.80
C ASP A 68 -4.06 4.28 -32.70
N ILE A 69 -3.38 4.58 -33.83
CA ILE A 69 -2.17 5.43 -33.85
C ILE A 69 -2.51 6.91 -33.59
N ASN A 70 -3.75 7.34 -33.88
CA ASN A 70 -4.19 8.73 -33.73
C ASN A 70 -5.10 8.97 -32.53
N LYS A 71 -5.33 7.98 -31.67
CA LYS A 71 -6.25 8.12 -30.54
C LYS A 71 -5.52 8.58 -29.29
N ASN A 72 -6.10 9.55 -28.60
CA ASN A 72 -5.63 9.94 -27.27
C ASN A 72 -6.07 8.92 -26.20
N PHE A 73 -5.50 9.04 -25.00
CA PHE A 73 -5.74 8.09 -23.90
C PHE A 73 -7.23 7.99 -23.49
N GLU A 74 -7.97 9.09 -23.55
CA GLU A 74 -9.39 9.13 -23.20
C GLU A 74 -10.25 8.34 -24.22
N GLU A 75 -9.96 8.52 -25.52
CA GLU A 75 -10.62 7.77 -26.59
C GLU A 75 -10.37 6.26 -26.48
N LEU A 76 -9.14 5.85 -26.13
CA LEU A 76 -8.80 4.45 -25.88
C LEU A 76 -9.57 3.87 -24.69
N LEU A 77 -9.75 4.66 -23.63
CA LEU A 77 -10.50 4.24 -22.45
C LEU A 77 -11.99 4.08 -22.76
N LEU A 78 -12.58 5.02 -23.50
CA LEU A 78 -13.98 4.98 -23.93
C LEU A 78 -14.29 3.78 -24.83
N ASP A 79 -13.41 3.47 -25.79
CA ASP A 79 -13.56 2.31 -26.68
C ASP A 79 -13.54 0.99 -25.89
N LYS A 80 -12.69 0.90 -24.85
CA LYS A 80 -12.62 -0.27 -23.98
C LYS A 80 -13.88 -0.44 -23.13
N ILE A 81 -14.47 0.66 -22.67
CA ILE A 81 -15.72 0.67 -21.90
C ILE A 81 -16.89 0.26 -22.79
N LYS A 82 -16.98 0.77 -24.03
CA LYS A 82 -18.07 0.49 -24.98
C LYS A 82 -18.10 -0.94 -25.54
N LYS A 83 -16.99 -1.67 -25.45
CA LYS A 83 -16.87 -3.05 -25.97
C LYS A 83 -17.36 -4.11 -24.98
N ASN A 84 -17.62 -3.74 -23.73
CA ASN A 84 -18.33 -4.57 -22.73
C ASN A 84 -19.84 -4.33 -22.81
#